data_AF-A0A7C6LSS0-F1
#
_entry.id   AF-A0A7C6LSS0-F1
#
_cell.length_a   1.000
_cell.length_b   1.000
_cell.length_c   1.000
_cell.angle_alpha   90.00
_cell.angle_beta   90.00
_cell.angle_gamma   90.00
#
_symmetry.space_group_name_H-M   'P 1'
#
loop_
_entity.id
_entity.type
_entity.pdbx_description
1 polymer ?
#
loop_
_entity_poly.entity_id
_entity_poly.type
_entity_poly.pdbx_seq_one_letter_code
_entity_poly.pdbx_strand_id
1 'polypeptide(L)'
;TITKLMAPIAPFYADRLYLDLTSVTEGGEKFVSVHLDDFPVANDEMIDKPLEEQMYLAQAASSIVLSLRRKVNIKVRQPLSKIMIPVADDQQKKNIEAVEQLILNEVNVKELEFVDSANEMLVKKVKPDFKKLGPRYGKIMKQLAVKIQEMENNHIHELESAGSYSFMVDDHEVVIGLDDVEIISEDIPGWLVGNEGRLTVALDITISEELKKEGIARELVNRIQNIRKAKDFEITDRVTVKISTNKVIDEAVNDNLLYIKNQVLADDILIVEDTLEEEIEIDDMRLNISIFKNS
;
A
#
# COMPACT_ATOMS: atom_id res chain seq x y z
N THR A 1 -4.49 -13.32 25.22
CA THR A 1 -5.62 -12.41 24.90
C THR A 1 -6.49 -12.88 23.75
N ILE A 2 -5.99 -12.97 22.50
CA ILE A 2 -6.83 -13.34 21.33
C ILE A 2 -7.50 -14.71 21.49
N THR A 3 -6.75 -15.71 21.96
CA THR A 3 -7.28 -17.05 22.26
C THR A 3 -8.44 -17.00 23.26
N LYS A 4 -8.32 -16.20 24.33
CA LYS A 4 -9.37 -15.99 25.33
C LYS A 4 -10.61 -15.32 24.75
N LEU A 5 -10.44 -14.28 23.92
CA LEU A 5 -11.55 -13.59 23.23
C LEU A 5 -12.31 -14.52 22.27
N MET A 6 -11.58 -15.40 21.60
CA MET A 6 -12.14 -16.34 20.61
C MET A 6 -12.74 -17.60 21.25
N ALA A 7 -12.37 -17.95 22.49
CA ALA A 7 -12.77 -19.18 23.17
C ALA A 7 -14.29 -19.43 23.21
N PRO A 8 -15.17 -18.43 23.43
CA PRO A 8 -16.62 -18.62 23.37
C PRO A 8 -17.17 -18.97 21.97
N ILE A 9 -16.42 -18.66 20.90
CA ILE A 9 -16.86 -18.80 19.51
C ILE A 9 -16.28 -20.09 18.89
N ALA A 10 -14.98 -20.33 19.08
CA ALA A 10 -14.26 -21.46 18.50
C ALA A 10 -13.49 -22.24 19.59
N PRO A 11 -14.18 -22.95 20.49
CA PRO A 11 -13.62 -23.41 21.76
C PRO A 11 -12.45 -24.38 21.59
N PHE A 12 -12.54 -25.34 20.67
CA PHE A 12 -11.46 -26.32 20.44
C PHE A 12 -10.22 -25.68 19.80
N TYR A 13 -10.42 -24.76 18.86
CA TYR A 13 -9.31 -24.09 18.18
C TYR A 13 -8.61 -23.08 19.11
N ALA A 14 -9.38 -22.30 19.86
CA ALA A 14 -8.86 -21.38 20.85
C ALA A 14 -8.05 -22.10 21.94
N ASP A 15 -8.53 -23.26 22.39
CA ASP A 15 -7.83 -24.06 23.40
C ASP A 15 -6.52 -24.63 22.86
N ARG A 16 -6.54 -25.19 21.65
CA ARG A 16 -5.32 -25.69 21.00
C ARG A 16 -4.29 -24.58 20.81
N LEU A 17 -4.70 -23.44 20.24
CA LEU A 17 -3.82 -22.30 20.01
C LEU A 17 -3.26 -21.72 21.32
N TYR A 18 -4.07 -21.67 22.38
CA TYR A 18 -3.62 -21.23 23.70
C TYR A 18 -2.54 -22.16 24.26
N LEU A 19 -2.74 -23.48 24.20
CA LEU A 19 -1.75 -24.45 24.67
C LEU A 19 -0.45 -24.40 23.85
N ASP A 20 -0.56 -24.30 22.53
CA ASP A 20 0.61 -24.21 21.65
C ASP A 20 1.44 -22.96 21.97
N LEU A 21 0.80 -21.78 22.14
CA LEU A 21 1.49 -20.54 22.47
C LEU A 21 2.09 -20.54 23.89
N THR A 22 1.36 -21.01 24.89
CA THR A 22 1.82 -21.02 26.29
C THR A 22 2.93 -22.05 26.53
N SER A 23 2.97 -23.13 25.75
CA SER A 23 4.03 -24.15 25.84
C SER A 23 5.43 -23.63 25.49
N VAL A 24 5.52 -22.63 24.61
CA VAL A 24 6.80 -22.04 24.14
C VAL A 24 7.11 -20.68 24.75
N THR A 25 6.20 -20.11 25.54
CA THR A 25 6.35 -18.78 26.13
C THR A 25 6.75 -18.86 27.60
N GLU A 26 7.93 -18.34 27.95
CA GLU A 26 8.35 -18.21 29.35
C GLU A 26 7.58 -17.09 30.06
N GLY A 27 7.14 -17.33 31.30
CA GLY A 27 6.45 -16.31 32.12
C GLY A 27 4.98 -16.04 31.77
N GLY A 28 4.38 -16.78 30.81
CA GLY A 28 2.97 -16.67 30.47
C GLY A 28 2.02 -17.34 31.48
N GLU A 29 0.73 -17.06 31.36
CA GLU A 29 -0.35 -17.75 32.08
C GLU A 29 -0.33 -19.25 31.76
N LYS A 30 -0.44 -20.12 32.77
CA LYS A 30 -0.28 -21.58 32.62
C LYS A 30 -1.51 -22.36 33.07
N PHE A 31 -2.69 -21.95 32.61
CA PHE A 31 -3.89 -22.78 32.75
C PHE A 31 -3.81 -24.01 31.84
N VAL A 32 -4.44 -25.11 32.26
CA VAL A 32 -4.51 -26.35 31.46
C VAL A 32 -5.47 -26.27 30.28
N SER A 33 -6.26 -25.20 30.20
CA SER A 33 -7.16 -24.87 29.11
C SER A 33 -7.47 -23.38 29.13
N VAL A 34 -7.68 -22.78 27.96
CA VAL A 34 -8.10 -21.37 27.85
C VAL A 34 -9.46 -21.11 28.52
N HIS A 35 -10.30 -22.14 28.62
CA HIS A 35 -11.65 -22.05 29.20
C HIS A 35 -11.65 -21.98 30.73
N LEU A 36 -10.49 -22.17 31.36
CA LEU A 36 -10.30 -22.07 32.80
C LEU A 36 -9.60 -20.76 33.21
N ASP A 37 -9.34 -19.90 32.23
CA ASP A 37 -8.67 -18.63 32.41
C ASP A 37 -9.68 -17.49 32.48
N ASP A 38 -9.29 -16.38 33.11
CA ASP A 38 -10.12 -15.19 33.23
C ASP A 38 -10.25 -14.47 31.88
N PHE A 39 -11.44 -13.95 31.61
CA PHE A 39 -11.69 -13.14 30.42
C PHE A 39 -10.81 -11.88 30.44
N PRO A 40 -10.16 -11.52 29.31
CA PRO A 40 -9.21 -10.41 29.31
C PRO A 40 -9.90 -9.07 29.62
N VAL A 41 -9.28 -8.28 30.50
CA VAL A 41 -9.71 -6.93 30.85
C VAL A 41 -8.83 -5.92 30.12
N ALA A 42 -9.43 -4.85 29.59
CA ALA A 42 -8.69 -3.79 28.92
C ALA A 42 -7.80 -3.03 29.91
N ASN A 43 -6.58 -2.71 29.48
CA ASN A 43 -5.70 -1.79 30.21
C ASN A 43 -5.67 -0.45 29.47
N ASP A 44 -6.34 0.55 30.03
CA ASP A 44 -6.46 1.89 29.42
C ASP A 44 -5.09 2.59 29.28
N GLU A 45 -4.10 2.26 30.11
CA GLU A 45 -2.74 2.81 30.02
C GLU A 45 -2.00 2.36 28.74
N MET A 46 -2.44 1.26 28.13
CA MET A 46 -1.85 0.72 26.89
C MET A 46 -2.55 1.27 25.63
N ILE A 47 -3.58 2.11 25.77
CA ILE A 47 -4.31 2.69 24.64
C ILE A 47 -3.62 3.98 24.21
N ASP A 48 -2.87 3.91 23.10
CA ASP A 48 -2.14 5.03 22.52
C ASP A 48 -2.87 5.57 21.28
N LYS A 49 -3.69 6.62 21.50
CA LYS A 49 -4.47 7.27 20.42
C LYS A 49 -3.60 7.89 19.33
N PRO A 50 -2.51 8.62 19.64
CA PRO A 50 -1.55 9.06 18.64
C PRO A 50 -1.00 7.92 17.76
N LEU A 51 -0.63 6.78 18.35
CA LEU A 51 -0.13 5.63 17.58
C LEU A 51 -1.22 4.98 16.72
N GLU A 52 -2.46 4.89 17.22
CA GLU A 52 -3.61 4.41 16.43
C GLU A 52 -3.82 5.28 15.18
N GLU A 53 -3.73 6.60 15.31
CA GLU A 53 -3.86 7.53 14.18
C GLU A 53 -2.72 7.36 13.17
N GLN A 54 -1.49 7.21 13.65
CA GLN A 54 -0.32 6.92 12.80
C GLN A 54 -0.51 5.61 12.00
N MET A 55 -0.99 4.55 12.65
CA MET A 55 -1.25 3.27 11.97
C MET A 55 -2.42 3.34 10.99
N TYR A 56 -3.47 4.09 11.33
CA TYR A 56 -4.57 4.36 10.41
C TYR A 56 -4.05 5.05 9.14
N LEU A 57 -3.24 6.11 9.27
CA LEU A 57 -2.64 6.81 8.13
C LEU A 57 -1.76 5.88 7.29
N ALA A 58 -0.97 5.01 7.91
CA ALA A 58 -0.14 4.03 7.21
C ALA A 58 -0.99 3.05 6.37
N GLN A 59 -2.06 2.51 6.95
CA GLN A 59 -2.96 1.57 6.28
C GLN A 59 -3.75 2.23 5.14
N ALA A 60 -4.26 3.44 5.37
CA ALA A 60 -5.00 4.21 4.37
C ALA A 60 -4.09 4.60 3.20
N ALA A 61 -2.91 5.18 3.46
CA ALA A 61 -1.95 5.52 2.42
C ALA A 61 -1.56 4.30 1.58
N SER A 62 -1.26 3.18 2.24
CA SER A 62 -0.90 1.93 1.57
C SER A 62 -2.04 1.40 0.71
N SER A 63 -3.27 1.41 1.23
CA SER A 63 -4.47 0.98 0.49
C SER A 63 -4.73 1.83 -0.75
N ILE A 64 -4.59 3.15 -0.63
CA ILE A 64 -4.71 4.07 -1.77
C ILE A 64 -3.67 3.71 -2.83
N VAL A 65 -2.38 3.64 -2.48
CA VAL A 65 -1.31 3.34 -3.46
C VAL A 65 -1.51 1.98 -4.12
N LEU A 66 -1.88 0.94 -3.36
CA LEU A 66 -2.19 -0.38 -3.91
C LEU A 66 -3.39 -0.34 -4.87
N SER A 67 -4.40 0.48 -4.58
CA SER A 67 -5.54 0.69 -5.47
C SER A 67 -5.14 1.39 -6.78
N LEU A 68 -4.28 2.41 -6.71
CA LEU A 68 -3.74 3.12 -7.87
C LEU A 68 -2.92 2.21 -8.75
N ARG A 69 -2.04 1.40 -8.15
CA ARG A 69 -1.27 0.36 -8.86
C ARG A 69 -2.18 -0.61 -9.62
N ARG A 70 -3.27 -1.08 -8.99
CA ARG A 70 -4.25 -1.96 -9.64
C ARG A 70 -4.94 -1.29 -10.83
N LYS A 71 -5.29 0.01 -10.73
CA LYS A 71 -5.95 0.78 -11.80
C LYS A 71 -5.15 0.76 -13.11
N VAL A 72 -3.81 0.72 -13.03
CA VAL A 72 -2.90 0.70 -14.18
C VAL A 72 -2.12 -0.63 -14.33
N ASN A 73 -2.53 -1.69 -13.63
CA ASN A 73 -1.93 -3.03 -13.69
C ASN A 73 -0.42 -3.09 -13.37
N ILE A 74 0.09 -2.19 -12.51
CA ILE A 74 1.47 -2.25 -12.03
C ILE A 74 1.56 -3.19 -10.82
N LYS A 75 2.35 -4.25 -10.92
CA LYS A 75 2.56 -5.21 -9.82
C LYS A 75 3.29 -4.55 -8.65
N VAL A 76 3.00 -4.95 -7.41
CA VAL A 76 3.72 -4.43 -6.21
C VAL A 76 5.23 -4.74 -6.26
N ARG A 77 5.62 -5.86 -6.86
CA ARG A 77 7.04 -6.21 -7.06
C ARG A 77 7.78 -5.28 -8.01
N GLN A 78 7.09 -4.49 -8.84
CA GLN A 78 7.70 -3.40 -9.60
C GLN A 78 7.86 -2.19 -8.68
N PRO A 79 9.09 -1.85 -8.24
CA PRO A 79 9.31 -0.65 -7.46
C PRO A 79 8.94 0.59 -8.27
N LEU A 80 8.43 1.60 -7.59
CA LEU A 80 8.13 2.92 -8.15
C LEU A 80 8.96 3.97 -7.44
N SER A 81 9.18 5.10 -8.12
CA SER A 81 10.05 6.16 -7.60
C SER A 81 9.45 6.73 -6.32
N LYS A 82 8.27 7.34 -6.42
CA LYS A 82 7.77 8.15 -5.32
C LYS A 82 6.27 8.23 -5.19
N ILE A 83 5.87 8.60 -3.98
CA ILE A 83 4.52 9.07 -3.65
C ILE A 83 4.58 10.49 -3.12
N MET A 84 3.57 11.28 -3.43
CA MET A 84 3.37 12.61 -2.87
C MET A 84 2.12 12.63 -2.00
N ILE A 85 2.22 13.23 -0.81
CA ILE A 85 1.08 13.38 0.10
C ILE A 85 0.92 14.86 0.44
N PRO A 86 -0.21 15.49 0.07
CA PRO A 86 -0.56 16.80 0.58
C PRO A 86 -0.89 16.68 2.07
N VAL A 87 -0.27 17.54 2.87
CA VAL A 87 -0.54 17.62 4.31
C VAL A 87 -1.38 18.85 4.62
N ALA A 88 -2.37 18.68 5.48
CA ALA A 88 -3.23 19.76 5.95
C ALA A 88 -2.52 20.61 7.02
N ASP A 89 -1.74 19.98 7.89
CA ASP A 89 -1.01 20.62 8.98
C ASP A 89 0.28 19.86 9.37
N ASP A 90 1.09 20.50 10.22
CA ASP A 90 2.35 19.94 10.73
C ASP A 90 2.16 18.67 11.57
N GLN A 91 0.98 18.49 12.18
CA GLN A 91 0.71 17.32 13.01
C GLN A 91 0.47 16.08 12.14
N GLN A 92 -0.31 16.23 11.07
CA GLN A 92 -0.50 15.18 10.08
C GLN A 92 0.83 14.79 9.43
N LYS A 93 1.65 15.79 9.08
CA LYS A 93 2.99 15.56 8.52
C LYS A 93 3.84 14.69 9.47
N LYS A 94 3.96 15.07 10.74
CA LYS A 94 4.71 14.29 11.75
C LYS A 94 4.17 12.87 11.94
N ASN A 95 2.86 12.71 11.92
CA ASN A 95 2.24 11.39 12.05
C ASN A 95 2.60 10.49 10.87
N ILE A 96 2.59 11.03 9.65
CA ILE A 96 2.97 10.27 8.44
C ILE A 96 4.49 10.00 8.44
N GLU A 97 5.32 10.97 8.81
CA GLU A 97 6.78 10.78 8.94
C GLU A 97 7.13 9.63 9.91
N ALA A 98 6.41 9.51 11.02
CA ALA A 98 6.62 8.44 12.00
C ALA A 98 6.39 7.02 11.42
N VAL A 99 5.61 6.90 10.34
CA VAL A 99 5.23 5.63 9.71
C VAL A 99 5.65 5.52 8.25
N GLU A 100 6.43 6.49 7.76
CA GLU A 100 6.83 6.61 6.35
C GLU A 100 7.45 5.32 5.82
N GLN A 101 8.39 4.75 6.59
CA GLN A 101 9.09 3.53 6.20
C GLN A 101 8.14 2.32 6.13
N LEU A 102 7.10 2.25 6.95
CA LEU A 102 6.11 1.18 6.86
C LEU A 102 5.32 1.29 5.56
N ILE A 103 4.90 2.52 5.20
CA ILE A 103 4.20 2.78 3.94
C ILE A 103 5.09 2.39 2.75
N LEU A 104 6.31 2.94 2.67
CA LEU A 104 7.24 2.72 1.55
C LEU A 104 7.57 1.24 1.34
N ASN A 105 7.79 0.49 2.42
CA ASN A 105 8.08 -0.94 2.36
C ASN A 105 6.87 -1.76 1.90
N GLU A 106 5.68 -1.47 2.42
CA GLU A 106 4.45 -2.19 2.04
C GLU A 106 4.13 -1.99 0.56
N VAL A 107 4.27 -0.75 0.07
CA VAL A 107 3.90 -0.39 -1.31
C VAL A 107 5.04 -0.46 -2.31
N ASN A 108 6.25 -0.80 -1.88
CA ASN A 108 7.46 -0.84 -2.72
C ASN A 108 7.71 0.47 -3.50
N VAL A 109 7.76 1.58 -2.78
CA VAL A 109 8.07 2.91 -3.32
C VAL A 109 9.37 3.40 -2.67
N LYS A 110 10.22 4.14 -3.39
CA LYS A 110 11.53 4.56 -2.89
C LYS A 110 11.47 5.74 -1.94
N GLU A 111 10.61 6.71 -2.21
CA GLU A 111 10.54 7.94 -1.42
C GLU A 111 9.09 8.45 -1.25
N LEU A 112 8.86 9.15 -0.15
CA LEU A 112 7.63 9.89 0.12
C LEU A 112 7.97 11.37 0.20
N GLU A 113 7.29 12.18 -0.59
CA GLU A 113 7.43 13.64 -0.60
C GLU A 113 6.15 14.29 -0.04
N PHE A 114 6.32 15.26 0.85
CA PHE A 114 5.21 16.09 1.31
C PHE A 114 5.05 17.29 0.39
N VAL A 115 3.80 17.59 0.01
CA VAL A 115 3.48 18.81 -0.72
C VAL A 115 2.55 19.68 0.10
N ASP A 116 2.69 20.99 -0.04
CA ASP A 116 1.72 21.90 0.55
C ASP A 116 0.36 21.67 -0.11
N SER A 117 -0.73 21.71 0.67
CA SER A 117 -2.10 21.58 0.15
C SER A 117 -2.46 22.67 -0.87
N ALA A 118 -1.70 23.77 -0.92
CA ALA A 118 -1.81 24.84 -1.90
C ALA A 118 -0.94 24.65 -3.17
N ASN A 119 -0.17 23.55 -3.25
CA ASN A 119 0.73 23.29 -4.36
C ASN A 119 -0.06 22.97 -5.64
N GLU A 120 0.19 23.73 -6.71
CA GLU A 120 -0.55 23.69 -7.99
C GLU A 120 -0.47 22.35 -8.73
N MET A 121 0.43 21.44 -8.31
CA MET A 121 0.52 20.12 -8.92
C MET A 121 -0.76 19.29 -8.72
N LEU A 122 -1.42 19.37 -7.57
CA LEU A 122 -2.65 18.60 -7.31
C LEU A 122 -3.89 19.45 -7.61
N VAL A 123 -4.36 19.39 -8.86
CA VAL A 123 -5.61 20.05 -9.26
C VAL A 123 -6.78 19.26 -8.68
N LYS A 124 -7.46 19.83 -7.67
CA LYS A 124 -8.71 19.26 -7.13
C LYS A 124 -9.88 19.69 -8.03
N LYS A 125 -10.83 18.79 -8.23
CA LYS A 125 -12.12 19.03 -8.87
C LYS A 125 -13.23 18.59 -7.92
N VAL A 126 -14.32 19.35 -7.90
CA VAL A 126 -15.49 19.00 -7.08
C VAL A 126 -16.61 18.53 -7.99
N LYS A 127 -17.13 17.34 -7.70
CA LYS A 127 -18.31 16.79 -8.36
C LYS A 127 -19.54 16.94 -7.46
N PRO A 128 -20.63 17.54 -7.95
CA PRO A 128 -21.86 17.62 -7.17
C PRO A 128 -22.54 16.25 -7.04
N ASP A 129 -23.02 15.89 -5.85
CA ASP A 129 -23.95 14.77 -5.67
C ASP A 129 -25.35 15.19 -6.11
N PHE A 130 -25.67 14.88 -7.37
CA PHE A 130 -26.98 15.20 -7.96
C PHE A 130 -28.16 14.58 -7.21
N LYS A 131 -27.98 13.48 -6.47
CA LYS A 131 -29.07 12.84 -5.71
C LYS A 131 -29.43 13.66 -4.46
N LYS A 132 -28.44 14.28 -3.81
CA LYS A 132 -28.63 15.09 -2.61
C LYS A 132 -29.00 16.54 -2.94
N LEU A 133 -28.29 17.15 -3.88
CA LEU A 133 -28.47 18.55 -4.25
C LEU A 133 -29.69 18.79 -5.15
N GLY A 134 -30.08 17.79 -5.96
CA GLY A 134 -31.22 17.88 -6.87
C GLY A 134 -32.55 18.24 -6.18
N PRO A 135 -32.97 17.54 -5.10
CA PRO A 135 -34.17 17.89 -4.35
C PRO A 135 -34.14 19.25 -3.66
N ARG A 136 -32.96 19.71 -3.21
CA ARG A 136 -32.79 20.99 -2.50
C ARG A 136 -32.81 22.19 -3.43
N TYR A 137 -32.19 22.05 -4.60
CA TYR A 137 -31.87 23.17 -5.48
C TYR A 137 -32.52 23.09 -6.87
N GLY A 138 -33.23 21.99 -7.19
CA GLY A 138 -34.19 21.88 -8.29
C GLY A 138 -33.82 22.64 -9.57
N LYS A 139 -34.48 23.79 -9.80
CA LYS A 139 -34.33 24.62 -11.00
C LYS A 139 -32.93 25.24 -11.16
N ILE A 140 -32.26 25.61 -10.07
CA ILE A 140 -30.92 26.22 -10.10
C ILE A 140 -29.80 25.17 -10.09
N MET A 141 -30.13 23.89 -9.93
CA MET A 141 -29.15 22.80 -9.81
C MET A 141 -28.18 22.72 -10.99
N LYS A 142 -28.64 22.98 -12.22
CA LYS A 142 -27.77 22.94 -13.40
C LYS A 142 -26.68 24.01 -13.36
N GLN A 143 -27.01 25.23 -12.94
CA GLN A 143 -26.04 26.33 -12.82
C GLN A 143 -25.13 26.12 -11.61
N LEU A 144 -25.70 25.67 -10.49
CA LEU A 144 -24.93 25.30 -9.30
C LEU A 144 -23.91 24.20 -9.61
N ALA A 145 -24.29 23.17 -10.37
CA ALA A 145 -23.38 22.09 -10.77
C ALA A 145 -22.17 22.61 -11.56
N VAL A 146 -22.37 23.56 -12.46
CA VAL A 146 -21.27 24.19 -13.22
C VAL A 146 -20.36 24.97 -12.27
N LYS A 147 -20.92 25.80 -11.37
CA LYS A 147 -20.12 26.54 -10.39
C LYS A 147 -19.34 25.63 -9.43
N ILE A 148 -19.92 24.50 -9.03
CA ILE A 148 -19.24 23.50 -8.20
C ILE A 148 -18.08 22.85 -8.98
N GLN A 149 -18.30 22.51 -10.26
CA GLN A 149 -17.27 21.90 -11.10
C GLN A 149 -16.13 22.87 -11.47
N GLU A 150 -16.41 24.17 -11.51
CA GLU A 150 -15.44 25.24 -11.79
C GLU A 150 -14.81 25.83 -10.51
N MET A 151 -15.00 25.22 -9.34
CA MET A 151 -14.36 25.67 -8.10
C MET A 151 -12.83 25.67 -8.24
N GLU A 152 -12.20 26.80 -7.92
CA GLU A 152 -10.75 26.89 -7.78
C GLU A 152 -10.28 26.20 -6.49
N ASN A 153 -9.04 25.70 -6.48
CA ASN A 153 -8.43 24.99 -5.35
C ASN A 153 -8.58 25.73 -4.00
N ASN A 154 -8.49 27.07 -3.98
CA ASN A 154 -8.66 27.87 -2.76
C ASN A 154 -10.08 27.73 -2.16
N HIS A 155 -11.12 27.74 -3.01
CA HIS A 155 -12.51 27.57 -2.57
C HIS A 155 -12.79 26.12 -2.14
N ILE A 156 -12.13 25.14 -2.76
CA ILE A 156 -12.21 23.73 -2.35
C ILE A 156 -11.59 23.56 -0.96
N HIS A 157 -10.42 24.17 -0.72
CA HIS A 157 -9.78 24.16 0.59
C HIS A 157 -10.65 24.83 1.67
N GLU A 158 -11.33 25.94 1.33
CA GLU A 158 -12.28 26.60 2.23
C GLU A 158 -13.46 25.69 2.59
N LEU A 159 -14.03 24.98 1.60
CA LEU A 159 -15.08 23.98 1.83
C LEU A 159 -14.61 22.85 2.76
N GLU A 160 -13.39 22.34 2.58
CA GLU A 160 -12.79 21.30 3.43
C GLU A 160 -12.54 21.78 4.86
N SER A 161 -12.08 23.02 5.02
CA SER A 161 -11.70 23.59 6.32
C SER A 161 -12.93 24.05 7.13
N ALA A 162 -13.88 24.72 6.48
CA ALA A 162 -15.08 25.26 7.12
C ALA A 162 -16.25 24.25 7.15
N GLY A 163 -16.16 23.17 6.38
CA GLY A 163 -17.20 22.14 6.24
C GLY A 163 -18.39 22.54 5.38
N SER A 164 -18.45 23.80 4.93
CA SER A 164 -19.46 24.33 4.03
C SER A 164 -18.92 25.49 3.20
N TYR A 165 -19.54 25.75 2.04
CA TYR A 165 -19.18 26.85 1.15
C TYR A 165 -20.45 27.47 0.54
N SER A 166 -20.52 28.81 0.53
CA SER A 166 -21.63 29.58 -0.02
C SER A 166 -21.35 30.02 -1.46
N PHE A 167 -22.26 29.69 -2.37
CA PHE A 167 -22.30 30.23 -3.72
C PHE A 167 -23.40 31.27 -3.88
N MET A 168 -23.15 32.27 -4.70
CA MET A 168 -24.21 33.12 -5.27
C MET A 168 -24.58 32.60 -6.67
N VAL A 169 -25.81 32.11 -6.86
CA VAL A 169 -26.32 31.60 -8.14
C VAL A 169 -27.67 32.27 -8.42
N ASP A 170 -27.80 32.97 -9.56
CA ASP A 170 -29.01 33.70 -9.95
C ASP A 170 -29.59 34.57 -8.81
N ASP A 171 -28.74 35.36 -8.14
CA ASP A 171 -29.08 36.23 -7.00
C ASP A 171 -29.59 35.52 -5.73
N HIS A 172 -29.43 34.20 -5.63
CA HIS A 172 -29.73 33.42 -4.44
C HIS A 172 -28.44 32.89 -3.80
N GLU A 173 -28.36 32.99 -2.48
CA GLU A 173 -27.30 32.34 -1.70
C GLU A 173 -27.60 30.84 -1.55
N VAL A 174 -26.63 30.02 -1.92
CA VAL A 174 -26.71 28.56 -1.89
C VAL A 174 -25.55 28.00 -1.09
N VAL A 175 -25.84 27.30 0.00
CA VAL A 175 -24.83 26.68 0.86
C VAL A 175 -24.72 25.20 0.55
N ILE A 176 -23.53 24.73 0.22
CA ILE A 176 -23.20 23.30 0.11
C ILE A 176 -22.34 22.85 1.29
N GLY A 177 -22.54 21.62 1.76
CA GLY A 177 -21.66 20.96 2.72
C GLY A 177 -20.76 19.91 2.07
N LEU A 178 -19.80 19.37 2.81
CA LEU A 178 -18.95 18.26 2.35
C LEU A 178 -19.73 17.02 1.95
N ASP A 179 -20.87 16.76 2.60
CA ASP A 179 -21.72 15.62 2.27
C ASP A 179 -22.47 15.79 0.94
N ASP A 180 -22.56 17.01 0.40
CA ASP A 180 -23.28 17.31 -0.83
C ASP A 180 -22.42 17.14 -2.09
N VAL A 181 -21.11 16.91 -1.93
CA VAL A 181 -20.15 16.89 -3.03
C VAL A 181 -19.10 15.78 -2.87
N GLU A 182 -18.48 15.42 -3.97
CA GLU A 182 -17.34 14.51 -4.03
C GLU A 182 -16.12 15.28 -4.53
N ILE A 183 -15.13 15.48 -3.66
CA ILE A 183 -13.86 16.12 -4.03
C ILE A 183 -12.94 15.04 -4.59
N ILE A 184 -12.56 15.21 -5.85
CA ILE A 184 -11.62 14.33 -6.55
C ILE A 184 -10.37 15.13 -6.92
N SER A 185 -9.26 14.44 -7.08
CA SER A 185 -8.03 15.04 -7.60
C SER A 185 -7.85 14.56 -9.05
N GLU A 186 -7.43 15.46 -9.95
CA GLU A 186 -7.17 15.12 -11.35
C GLU A 186 -5.76 14.55 -11.53
N ASP A 187 -5.65 13.49 -12.34
CA ASP A 187 -4.38 12.83 -12.64
C ASP A 187 -3.49 13.76 -13.49
N ILE A 188 -2.27 14.08 -13.01
CA ILE A 188 -1.23 14.78 -13.78
C ILE A 188 -0.58 13.76 -14.73
N PRO A 189 -0.12 14.12 -15.94
CA PRO A 189 0.64 13.20 -16.77
C PRO A 189 1.80 12.54 -16.01
N GLY A 190 1.80 11.21 -15.93
CA GLY A 190 2.79 10.42 -15.16
C GLY A 190 2.44 10.19 -13.69
N TRP A 191 1.35 10.76 -13.19
CA TRP A 191 0.89 10.61 -11.81
C TRP A 191 -0.55 10.12 -11.77
N LEU A 192 -0.84 9.31 -10.75
CA LEU A 192 -2.22 8.95 -10.41
C LEU A 192 -2.54 9.48 -9.03
N VAL A 193 -3.73 10.02 -8.85
CA VAL A 193 -4.18 10.50 -7.53
C VAL A 193 -5.33 9.65 -7.01
N GLY A 194 -5.26 9.31 -5.73
CA GLY A 194 -6.28 8.57 -5.01
C GLY A 194 -6.58 9.20 -3.66
N ASN A 195 -7.84 9.09 -3.24
CA ASN A 195 -8.34 9.69 -2.02
C ASN A 195 -9.02 8.62 -1.16
N GLU A 196 -8.83 8.68 0.15
CA GLU A 196 -9.60 7.92 1.15
C GLU A 196 -9.94 8.84 2.31
N GLY A 197 -11.22 9.19 2.44
CA GLY A 197 -11.67 10.20 3.40
C GLY A 197 -10.98 11.55 3.16
N ARG A 198 -10.16 11.99 4.13
CA ARG A 198 -9.38 13.24 4.05
C ARG A 198 -7.93 13.03 3.57
N LEU A 199 -7.49 11.79 3.38
CA LEU A 199 -6.15 11.50 2.93
C LEU A 199 -6.12 11.44 1.40
N THR A 200 -5.17 12.17 0.81
CA THR A 200 -4.89 12.14 -0.62
C THR A 200 -3.48 11.59 -0.81
N VAL A 201 -3.28 10.73 -1.80
CA VAL A 201 -1.95 10.24 -2.19
C VAL A 201 -1.84 10.30 -3.71
N ALA A 202 -0.76 10.89 -4.19
CA ALA A 202 -0.38 10.85 -5.59
C ALA A 202 0.79 9.87 -5.78
N LEU A 203 0.71 9.03 -6.81
CA LEU A 203 1.69 8.00 -7.13
C LEU A 203 2.33 8.31 -8.48
N ASP A 204 3.66 8.40 -8.52
CA ASP A 204 4.42 8.45 -9.77
C ASP A 204 4.42 7.06 -10.42
N ILE A 205 3.83 6.97 -11.61
CA ILE A 205 3.76 5.73 -12.39
C ILE A 205 4.85 5.64 -13.45
N THR A 206 5.78 6.60 -13.48
CA THR A 206 6.92 6.59 -14.38
C THR A 206 7.93 5.52 -13.95
N ILE A 207 8.18 4.55 -14.83
CA ILE A 207 9.14 3.47 -14.57
C ILE A 207 10.43 3.78 -15.34
N SER A 208 11.50 4.11 -14.60
CA SER A 208 12.84 4.24 -15.16
C SER A 208 13.41 2.86 -15.53
N GLU A 209 14.44 2.82 -16.37
CA GLU A 209 15.11 1.56 -16.72
C GLU A 209 15.73 0.87 -15.50
N GLU A 210 16.24 1.64 -14.52
CA GLU A 210 16.75 1.10 -13.26
C GLU A 210 15.64 0.41 -12.45
N LEU A 211 14.49 1.08 -12.28
CA LEU A 211 13.34 0.51 -11.57
C LEU A 211 12.79 -0.72 -12.29
N LYS A 212 12.77 -0.72 -13.63
CA LYS A 212 12.36 -1.87 -14.43
C LYS A 212 13.27 -3.07 -14.21
N LYS A 213 14.60 -2.86 -14.23
CA LYS A 213 15.58 -3.91 -13.94
C LYS A 213 15.44 -4.45 -12.52
N GLU A 214 15.23 -3.58 -11.53
CA GLU A 214 14.95 -4.01 -10.16
C GLU A 214 13.65 -4.82 -10.06
N GLY A 215 12.60 -4.43 -10.79
CA GLY A 215 11.34 -5.17 -10.89
C GLY A 215 11.55 -6.60 -11.41
N ILE A 216 12.33 -6.75 -12.49
CA ILE A 216 12.73 -8.06 -13.04
C ILE A 216 13.49 -8.88 -11.99
N ALA A 217 14.44 -8.27 -11.27
CA ALA A 217 15.19 -8.94 -10.21
C ALA A 217 14.28 -9.45 -9.08
N ARG A 218 13.26 -8.68 -8.69
CA ARG A 218 12.27 -9.07 -7.66
C ARG A 218 11.34 -10.18 -8.12
N GLU A 219 10.91 -10.16 -9.38
CA GLU A 219 10.17 -11.27 -9.96
C GLU A 219 11.01 -12.54 -10.00
N LEU A 220 12.29 -12.44 -10.38
CA LEU A 220 13.22 -13.57 -10.38
C LEU A 220 13.39 -14.16 -8.97
N VAL A 221 13.60 -13.33 -7.95
CA VAL A 221 13.65 -13.77 -6.54
C VAL A 221 12.38 -14.55 -6.18
N ASN A 222 11.21 -14.03 -6.53
CA ASN A 222 9.94 -14.71 -6.29
C ASN A 222 9.86 -16.07 -7.00
N ARG A 223 10.31 -16.17 -8.26
CA ARG A 223 10.37 -17.45 -8.99
C ARG A 223 11.31 -18.44 -8.32
N ILE A 224 12.51 -18.01 -7.93
CA ILE A 224 13.49 -18.84 -7.22
C ILE A 224 12.89 -19.36 -5.90
N GLN A 225 12.26 -18.50 -5.11
CA GLN A 225 11.67 -18.90 -3.83
C GLN A 225 10.51 -19.89 -3.99
N ASN A 226 9.69 -19.75 -5.04
CA ASN A 226 8.63 -20.71 -5.33
C ASN A 226 9.20 -22.09 -5.73
N ILE A 227 10.27 -22.12 -6.53
CA ILE A 227 10.94 -23.38 -6.89
C ILE A 227 11.60 -24.01 -5.65
N ARG A 228 12.25 -23.22 -4.79
CA ARG A 228 12.81 -23.71 -3.52
C ARG A 228 11.74 -24.40 -2.66
N LYS A 229 10.57 -23.78 -2.53
CA LYS A 229 9.43 -24.38 -1.82
C LYS A 229 8.94 -25.66 -2.49
N ALA A 230 8.85 -25.69 -3.82
CA ALA A 230 8.43 -26.88 -4.57
C ALA A 230 9.44 -28.05 -4.44
N LYS A 231 10.72 -27.74 -4.23
CA LYS A 231 11.79 -28.72 -3.97
C LYS A 231 11.97 -29.06 -2.48
N ASP A 232 11.06 -28.62 -1.60
CA ASP A 232 11.11 -28.82 -0.14
C ASP A 232 12.42 -28.31 0.53
N PHE A 233 12.98 -27.21 0.02
CA PHE A 233 14.15 -26.59 0.65
C PHE A 233 13.74 -25.80 1.90
N GLU A 234 14.60 -25.82 2.91
CA GLU A 234 14.42 -24.98 4.09
C GLU A 234 14.72 -23.51 3.77
N ILE A 235 14.12 -22.59 4.54
CA ILE A 235 14.32 -21.14 4.36
C ILE A 235 15.79 -20.76 4.54
N THR A 236 16.51 -21.48 5.40
CA THR A 236 17.93 -21.26 5.74
C THR A 236 18.91 -21.91 4.77
N ASP A 237 18.44 -22.73 3.83
CA ASP A 237 19.33 -23.42 2.89
C ASP A 237 20.04 -22.44 1.96
N ARG A 238 21.35 -22.65 1.78
CA ARG A 238 22.16 -21.94 0.78
C ARG A 238 22.10 -22.67 -0.55
N VAL A 239 22.07 -21.91 -1.64
CA VAL A 239 21.84 -22.47 -2.98
C VAL A 239 22.82 -21.92 -4.02
N THR A 240 22.99 -22.66 -5.10
CA THR A 240 23.57 -22.16 -6.35
C THR A 240 22.48 -22.12 -7.40
N VAL A 241 22.33 -20.98 -8.07
CA VAL A 241 21.30 -20.76 -9.09
C VAL A 241 21.97 -20.66 -10.47
N LYS A 242 21.48 -21.42 -11.44
CA LYS A 242 21.83 -21.26 -12.86
C LYS A 242 20.63 -20.73 -13.61
N ILE A 243 20.85 -19.78 -14.50
CA ILE A 243 19.82 -19.06 -15.25
C ILE A 243 20.23 -19.09 -16.72
N SER A 244 19.32 -19.46 -17.63
CA SER A 244 19.61 -19.39 -19.07
C SER A 244 19.69 -17.92 -19.53
N THR A 245 20.63 -17.59 -20.40
CA THR A 245 20.84 -16.22 -20.90
C THR A 245 19.60 -15.63 -21.56
N ASN A 246 19.29 -14.40 -21.17
CA ASN A 246 18.33 -13.54 -21.85
C ASN A 246 18.83 -12.10 -21.66
N LYS A 247 19.19 -11.40 -22.75
CA LYS A 247 19.86 -10.08 -22.68
C LYS A 247 19.24 -9.09 -21.68
N VAL A 248 17.91 -8.99 -21.63
CA VAL A 248 17.21 -8.05 -20.75
C VAL A 248 17.32 -8.50 -19.28
N ILE A 249 17.16 -9.80 -19.02
CA ILE A 249 17.23 -10.37 -17.68
C ILE A 249 18.67 -10.42 -17.20
N ASP A 250 19.63 -10.70 -18.07
CA ASP A 250 21.06 -10.76 -17.75
C ASP A 250 21.54 -9.42 -17.19
N GLU A 251 21.17 -8.32 -17.84
CA GLU A 251 21.46 -6.97 -17.32
C GLU A 251 20.79 -6.73 -15.96
N ALA A 252 19.51 -7.07 -15.82
CA ALA A 252 18.78 -6.90 -14.56
C ALA A 252 19.39 -7.72 -13.41
N VAL A 253 19.83 -8.94 -13.70
CA VAL A 253 20.51 -9.84 -12.75
C VAL A 253 21.86 -9.28 -12.35
N ASN A 254 22.66 -8.82 -13.31
CA ASN A 254 23.98 -8.25 -13.03
C ASN A 254 23.88 -6.97 -12.21
N ASP A 255 22.97 -6.05 -12.56
CA ASP A 255 22.78 -4.78 -11.86
C ASP A 255 22.24 -4.98 -10.42
N ASN A 256 21.54 -6.10 -10.16
CA ASN A 256 20.93 -6.41 -8.87
C ASN A 256 21.49 -7.68 -8.21
N LEU A 257 22.69 -8.12 -8.59
CA LEU A 257 23.23 -9.43 -8.23
C LEU A 257 23.29 -9.66 -6.71
N LEU A 258 23.77 -8.66 -5.98
CA LEU A 258 23.89 -8.74 -4.53
C LEU A 258 22.52 -8.82 -3.83
N TYR A 259 21.55 -8.07 -4.33
CA TYR A 259 20.18 -8.12 -3.84
C TYR A 259 19.59 -9.53 -4.03
N ILE A 260 19.70 -10.09 -5.24
CA ILE A 260 19.16 -11.42 -5.54
C ILE A 260 19.84 -12.47 -4.66
N LYS A 261 21.19 -12.48 -4.59
CA LYS A 261 21.95 -13.42 -3.75
C LYS A 261 21.49 -13.39 -2.30
N ASN A 262 21.34 -12.20 -1.72
CA ASN A 262 20.91 -12.05 -0.32
C ASN A 262 19.48 -12.53 -0.10
N GLN A 263 18.55 -12.19 -1.00
CA GLN A 263 17.13 -12.58 -0.87
C GLN A 263 16.90 -14.07 -1.02
N VAL A 264 17.74 -14.77 -1.79
CA VAL A 264 17.61 -16.21 -2.03
C VAL A 264 18.70 -17.04 -1.37
N LEU A 265 19.48 -16.48 -0.45
CA LEU A 265 20.64 -17.12 0.19
C LEU A 265 21.53 -17.87 -0.82
N ALA A 266 21.75 -17.28 -2.00
CA ALA A 266 22.54 -17.91 -3.04
C ALA A 266 24.03 -17.58 -2.86
N ASP A 267 24.87 -18.61 -2.85
CA ASP A 267 26.31 -18.43 -2.90
C ASP A 267 26.74 -17.95 -4.29
N ASP A 268 26.13 -18.51 -5.34
CA ASP A 268 26.37 -18.14 -6.72
C ASP A 268 25.12 -18.10 -7.59
N ILE A 269 25.16 -17.19 -8.57
CA ILE A 269 24.17 -17.04 -9.64
C ILE A 269 24.95 -17.02 -10.95
N LEU A 270 24.71 -18.01 -11.81
CA LEU A 270 25.45 -18.21 -13.04
C LEU A 270 24.51 -18.08 -14.24
N ILE A 271 24.84 -17.20 -15.17
CA ILE A 271 24.15 -17.07 -16.46
C ILE A 271 24.82 -18.04 -17.44
N VAL A 272 24.04 -18.91 -18.07
CA VAL A 272 24.53 -19.98 -18.96
C VAL A 272 23.77 -20.01 -20.28
N GLU A 273 24.35 -20.58 -21.33
CA GLU A 273 23.68 -20.77 -22.63
C GLU A 273 22.87 -22.07 -22.70
N ASP A 274 23.03 -22.96 -21.72
CA ASP A 274 22.38 -24.26 -21.68
C ASP A 274 20.88 -24.16 -21.35
N THR A 275 20.11 -25.15 -21.85
CA THR A 275 18.74 -25.38 -21.40
C THR A 275 18.74 -26.02 -20.01
N LEU A 276 17.93 -25.47 -19.10
CA LEU A 276 17.86 -25.87 -17.69
C LEU A 276 16.52 -26.55 -17.36
N GLU A 277 16.38 -27.03 -16.12
CA GLU A 277 15.29 -27.91 -15.68
C GLU A 277 13.91 -27.26 -15.70
N GLU A 278 13.77 -26.07 -15.12
CA GLU A 278 12.47 -25.43 -14.87
C GLU A 278 12.30 -24.24 -15.81
N GLU A 279 11.17 -24.16 -16.52
CA GLU A 279 10.81 -22.98 -17.31
C GLU A 279 10.08 -21.96 -16.42
N ILE A 280 10.51 -20.70 -16.48
CA ILE A 280 9.87 -19.60 -15.78
C ILE A 280 9.58 -18.44 -16.74
N GLU A 281 8.60 -17.63 -16.38
CA GLU A 281 8.21 -16.44 -17.13
C GLU A 281 8.26 -15.19 -16.22
N ILE A 282 8.94 -14.16 -16.71
CA ILE A 282 9.09 -12.84 -16.09
C ILE A 282 8.75 -11.79 -17.14
N ASP A 283 7.64 -11.07 -16.94
CA ASP A 283 7.14 -10.01 -17.84
C ASP A 283 7.17 -10.42 -19.32
N ASP A 284 6.50 -11.54 -19.62
CA ASP A 284 6.38 -12.17 -20.95
C ASP A 284 7.68 -12.71 -21.55
N MET A 285 8.81 -12.61 -20.83
CA MET A 285 10.09 -13.21 -21.21
C MET A 285 10.25 -14.57 -20.54
N ARG A 286 10.57 -15.58 -21.34
CA ARG A 286 10.80 -16.95 -20.88
C ARG A 286 12.28 -17.25 -20.76
N LEU A 287 12.60 -18.01 -19.73
CA LEU A 287 13.94 -18.50 -19.46
C LEU A 287 13.87 -19.80 -18.64
N ASN A 288 14.94 -20.58 -18.69
CA ASN A 288 15.08 -21.77 -17.86
C ASN A 288 15.95 -21.49 -16.64
N ILE A 289 15.71 -22.21 -15.55
CA ILE A 289 16.43 -22.07 -14.30
C ILE A 289 16.69 -23.45 -13.67
N SER A 290 17.83 -23.60 -13.01
CA SER A 290 18.15 -24.74 -12.16
C SER A 290 18.70 -24.25 -10.83
N ILE A 291 18.21 -24.85 -9.74
CA ILE A 291 18.61 -24.49 -8.37
C ILE A 291 19.15 -25.74 -7.70
N PHE A 292 20.35 -25.62 -7.14
CA PHE A 292 21.08 -26.67 -6.45
C PHE A 292 21.27 -26.26 -4.98
N LYS A 293 20.91 -27.15 -4.04
CA LYS A 293 21.23 -26.94 -2.63
C LYS A 293 22.73 -27.15 -2.43
N ASN A 294 23.39 -26.20 -1.79
CA ASN A 294 24.79 -26.33 -1.44
C ASN A 294 24.91 -27.25 -0.21
N SER A 295 25.99 -28.03 -0.15
CA SER A 295 26.27 -28.95 0.95
C SER A 295 26.77 -28.23 2.19
#